data_AF-A0AAX6EU71-F1
#
_entry.id   AF-A0AAX6EU71-F1
#
_cell.length_a   1.000
_cell.length_b   1.000
_cell.length_c   1.000
_cell.angle_alpha   90.00
_cell.angle_beta   90.00
_cell.angle_gamma   90.00
#
_symmetry.space_group_name_H-M   'P 1'
#
loop_
_entity.id
_entity.type
_entity.pdbx_description
1 polymer ?
#
loop_
_entity_poly.entity_id
_entity_poly.type
_entity_poly.pdbx_seq_one_letter_code
_entity_poly.pdbx_strand_id
1 'polypeptide(L)'
;MSFAEMLKLVQTMDYSVIVFDTAPTGHTLRLLQFPSTLEKGLAQVMSLRNRFGGIISQATRLFGLGEEFSEDAMLGKLEGMKDVIEQVNRQFKDPDMTTFVCVCIPEFLSLYETERLVQELARFEIDSHNIIINQVLFDDEAVESKLLKARIKMQQKYIDQFYMLYDDFNITKLPLLQEEVCGVEALRKFSSLFLTPYKPSLTRGTVEELEQRVSLLSAQLQDAEKELQKLKKGKEAA
;
A
#
# COMPACT_ATOMS: atom_id res chain seq x y z
N MET A 1 -14.40 -0.99 -4.31
CA MET A 1 -14.82 0.29 -4.93
C MET A 1 -14.78 0.15 -6.43
N SER A 2 -15.73 0.75 -7.13
CA SER A 2 -15.68 0.84 -8.60
C SER A 2 -14.78 2.01 -9.03
N PHE A 3 -14.15 1.93 -10.19
CA PHE A 3 -13.37 3.04 -10.75
C PHE A 3 -14.20 4.32 -10.90
N ALA A 4 -15.50 4.19 -11.17
CA ALA A 4 -16.41 5.33 -11.28
C ALA A 4 -16.59 6.09 -9.96
N GLU A 5 -16.58 5.39 -8.81
CA GLU A 5 -16.59 6.04 -7.49
C GLU A 5 -15.28 6.78 -7.23
N MET A 6 -14.15 6.19 -7.63
CA MET A 6 -12.84 6.84 -7.55
C MET A 6 -12.81 8.12 -8.38
N LEU A 7 -13.25 8.06 -9.65
CA LEU A 7 -13.37 9.24 -10.52
C LEU A 7 -14.24 10.32 -9.88
N LYS A 8 -15.40 9.93 -9.33
CA LYS A 8 -16.33 10.87 -8.69
C LYS A 8 -15.69 11.57 -7.49
N LEU A 9 -15.03 10.82 -6.61
CA LEU A 9 -14.38 11.38 -5.42
C LEU A 9 -13.22 12.32 -5.76
N VAL A 10 -12.46 11.98 -6.81
CA VAL A 10 -11.39 12.84 -7.34
C VAL A 10 -11.97 14.14 -7.91
N GLN A 11 -13.13 14.09 -8.56
CA GLN A 11 -13.76 15.27 -9.15
C GLN A 11 -14.43 16.20 -8.14
N THR A 12 -15.10 15.66 -7.11
CA THR A 12 -15.81 16.51 -6.15
C THR A 12 -14.86 17.24 -5.20
N MET A 13 -13.63 16.74 -5.02
CA MET A 13 -12.61 17.30 -4.10
C MET A 13 -13.16 17.58 -2.69
N ASP A 14 -14.13 16.79 -2.23
CA ASP A 14 -14.76 16.97 -0.91
C ASP A 14 -13.79 16.68 0.27
N TYR A 15 -12.63 16.09 -0.02
CA TYR A 15 -11.62 15.68 0.95
C TYR A 15 -10.24 16.19 0.54
N SER A 16 -9.41 16.55 1.52
CA SER A 16 -8.03 16.97 1.27
C SER A 16 -7.12 15.83 0.80
N VAL A 17 -7.36 14.62 1.30
CA VAL A 17 -6.59 13.40 0.97
C VAL A 17 -7.54 12.21 0.96
N ILE A 18 -7.34 11.31 0.00
CA ILE A 18 -8.09 10.06 -0.13
C ILE A 18 -7.09 8.90 -0.15
N VAL A 19 -7.29 7.91 0.72
CA VAL A 19 -6.45 6.71 0.77
C VAL A 19 -7.20 5.55 0.14
N PHE A 20 -6.61 4.94 -0.88
CA PHE A 20 -7.17 3.78 -1.56
C PHE A 20 -6.50 2.49 -1.09
N ASP A 21 -7.27 1.63 -0.43
CA ASP A 21 -6.86 0.25 -0.13
C ASP A 21 -7.18 -0.64 -1.35
N THR A 22 -6.14 -1.03 -2.08
CA THR A 22 -6.30 -1.71 -3.37
C THR A 22 -6.23 -3.22 -3.23
N ALA A 23 -6.85 -3.94 -4.18
CA ALA A 23 -6.69 -5.38 -4.36
C ALA A 23 -5.20 -5.77 -4.58
N PRO A 24 -4.83 -7.06 -4.52
CA PRO A 24 -3.46 -7.49 -4.78
C PRO A 24 -2.94 -7.05 -6.16
N THR A 25 -1.62 -6.90 -6.25
CA THR A 25 -0.83 -6.26 -7.32
C THR A 25 -1.42 -6.36 -8.74
N GLY A 26 -1.73 -7.56 -9.22
CA GLY A 26 -2.22 -7.78 -10.58
C GLY A 26 -3.58 -7.14 -10.90
N HIS A 27 -4.46 -6.98 -9.91
CA HIS A 27 -5.78 -6.35 -10.11
C HIS A 27 -5.68 -4.82 -10.10
N THR A 28 -4.81 -4.27 -9.27
CA THR A 28 -4.58 -2.82 -9.18
C THR A 28 -3.96 -2.27 -10.46
N LEU A 29 -3.02 -2.99 -11.07
CA LEU A 29 -2.42 -2.57 -12.33
C LEU A 29 -3.44 -2.47 -13.47
N ARG A 30 -4.43 -3.37 -13.53
CA ARG A 30 -5.51 -3.28 -14.52
C ARG A 30 -6.39 -2.06 -14.30
N LEU A 31 -6.63 -1.69 -13.04
CA LEU A 31 -7.38 -0.50 -12.68
C LEU A 31 -6.64 0.77 -13.12
N LEU A 32 -5.32 0.83 -12.91
CA LEU A 32 -4.48 1.98 -13.29
C LEU A 32 -4.31 2.12 -14.82
N GLN A 33 -4.33 0.99 -15.55
CA GLN A 33 -4.32 0.99 -17.02
C GLN A 33 -5.64 1.45 -17.66
N PHE A 34 -6.74 1.33 -16.92
CA PHE A 34 -8.08 1.53 -17.43
C PHE A 34 -8.33 2.94 -18.00
N PRO A 35 -7.97 4.07 -17.35
CA PRO A 35 -8.18 5.40 -17.91
C PRO A 35 -7.49 5.56 -19.28
N SER A 36 -6.23 5.15 -19.42
CA SER A 36 -5.52 5.24 -20.70
C SER A 36 -6.14 4.36 -21.80
N THR A 37 -6.74 3.22 -21.41
CA THR A 37 -7.41 2.31 -22.35
C THR A 37 -8.77 2.88 -22.79
N LEU A 38 -9.53 3.46 -21.86
CA LEU A 38 -10.77 4.16 -22.15
C LEU A 38 -10.53 5.38 -23.05
N GLU A 39 -9.51 6.19 -22.77
CA GLU A 39 -9.13 7.35 -23.57
C GLU A 39 -8.87 6.96 -25.03
N LYS A 40 -8.07 5.90 -25.25
CA LYS A 40 -7.79 5.35 -26.58
C LYS A 40 -9.06 4.83 -27.26
N GLY A 41 -9.92 4.13 -26.52
CA GLY A 41 -11.20 3.61 -27.03
C GLY A 41 -12.15 4.73 -27.45
N LEU A 42 -12.30 5.76 -26.62
CA LEU A 42 -13.10 6.95 -26.92
C LEU A 42 -12.57 7.68 -28.15
N ALA A 43 -11.24 7.87 -28.24
CA ALA A 43 -10.61 8.48 -29.42
C ALA A 43 -10.87 7.68 -30.71
N GLN A 44 -10.82 6.35 -30.65
CA GLN A 44 -11.15 5.50 -31.79
C GLN A 44 -12.62 5.63 -32.21
N VAL A 45 -13.55 5.59 -31.25
CA VAL A 45 -14.99 5.77 -31.53
C VAL A 45 -15.26 7.14 -32.14
N MET A 46 -14.66 8.21 -31.60
CA MET A 46 -14.75 9.56 -32.17
C MET A 46 -14.19 9.61 -33.60
N SER A 47 -13.05 8.97 -33.85
CA SER A 47 -12.44 8.93 -35.19
C SER A 47 -13.30 8.16 -36.21
N LEU A 48 -13.91 7.05 -35.79
CA LEU A 48 -14.80 6.25 -36.61
C LEU A 48 -16.06 7.04 -36.94
N ARG A 49 -16.65 7.67 -35.93
CA ARG A 49 -17.79 8.57 -36.12
C ARG A 49 -17.45 9.72 -37.06
N ASN A 50 -16.29 10.37 -36.95
CA ASN A 50 -15.93 11.46 -37.85
C ASN A 50 -15.83 11.00 -39.32
N ARG A 51 -15.46 9.74 -39.57
CA ARG A 51 -15.40 9.15 -40.91
C ARG A 51 -16.77 8.73 -41.44
N PHE A 52 -17.63 8.20 -40.57
CA PHE A 52 -18.93 7.61 -40.95
C PHE A 52 -20.15 8.47 -40.59
N GLY A 53 -19.97 9.59 -39.89
CA GLY A 53 -21.04 10.44 -39.37
C GLY A 53 -21.87 11.11 -40.45
N GLY A 54 -21.25 11.45 -41.58
CA GLY A 54 -21.99 11.93 -42.76
C GLY A 54 -22.95 10.88 -43.35
N ILE A 55 -22.58 9.60 -43.29
CA ILE A 55 -23.40 8.48 -43.79
C ILE A 55 -24.47 8.10 -42.76
N ILE A 56 -24.10 8.04 -41.49
CA ILE A 56 -25.02 7.75 -40.38
C ILE A 56 -26.10 8.84 -40.33
N SER A 57 -25.73 10.11 -40.34
CA SER A 57 -26.72 11.21 -40.32
C SER A 57 -27.63 11.25 -41.56
N GLN A 58 -27.16 10.79 -42.72
CA GLN A 58 -28.03 10.61 -43.90
C GLN A 58 -28.99 9.42 -43.73
N ALA A 59 -28.49 8.29 -43.23
CA ALA A 59 -29.32 7.11 -42.96
C ALA A 59 -30.38 7.41 -41.89
N THR A 60 -30.02 8.01 -40.76
CA THR A 60 -30.95 8.35 -39.66
C THR A 60 -32.06 9.28 -40.15
N ARG A 61 -31.75 10.25 -41.03
CA ARG A 61 -32.75 11.12 -41.67
C ARG A 61 -33.66 10.37 -42.64
N LEU A 62 -33.12 9.41 -43.40
CA LEU A 62 -33.89 8.61 -44.37
C LEU A 62 -34.82 7.59 -43.69
N PHE A 63 -34.39 7.02 -42.57
CA PHE A 63 -35.15 6.03 -41.79
C PHE A 63 -36.14 6.65 -40.79
N GLY A 64 -36.27 7.98 -40.75
CA GLY A 64 -37.22 8.66 -39.85
C GLY A 64 -36.89 8.55 -38.36
N LEU A 65 -35.66 8.12 -38.03
CA LEU A 65 -35.16 7.94 -36.65
C LEU A 65 -34.51 9.23 -36.08
N GLY A 66 -34.70 10.36 -36.77
CA GLY A 66 -34.00 11.62 -36.52
C GLY A 66 -34.32 12.32 -35.20
N GLU A 67 -35.40 11.95 -34.50
CA GLU A 67 -35.78 12.56 -33.21
C GLU A 67 -35.38 11.72 -31.97
N GLU A 68 -35.21 10.40 -32.09
CA GLU A 68 -34.87 9.53 -30.94
C GLU A 68 -33.37 9.40 -30.68
N PHE A 69 -32.53 9.53 -31.73
CA PHE A 69 -31.07 9.57 -31.58
C PHE A 69 -30.58 11.02 -31.53
N SER A 70 -30.57 11.61 -30.33
CA SER A 70 -29.88 12.88 -30.09
C SER A 70 -28.37 12.68 -30.16
N GLU A 71 -27.83 12.62 -31.39
CA GLU A 71 -26.39 12.47 -31.68
C GLU A 71 -25.55 13.53 -30.95
N ASP A 72 -26.10 14.72 -30.72
CA ASP A 72 -25.48 15.83 -29.98
C ASP A 72 -25.46 15.60 -28.47
N ALA A 73 -26.50 14.98 -27.89
CA ALA A 73 -26.51 14.65 -26.47
C ALA A 73 -25.55 13.49 -26.17
N MET A 74 -25.40 12.54 -27.11
CA MET A 74 -24.39 11.49 -27.04
C MET A 74 -22.98 12.06 -27.17
N LEU A 75 -22.75 13.07 -28.04
CA LEU A 75 -21.47 13.78 -28.14
C LEU A 75 -21.09 14.43 -26.81
N GLY A 76 -21.97 15.26 -26.26
CA GLY A 76 -21.66 15.99 -25.03
C GLY A 76 -21.34 15.07 -23.86
N LYS A 77 -21.97 13.89 -23.79
CA LYS A 77 -21.64 12.88 -22.78
C LYS A 77 -20.28 12.22 -23.01
N LEU A 78 -19.93 11.91 -24.26
CA LEU A 78 -18.64 11.29 -24.61
C LEU A 78 -17.47 12.27 -24.43
N GLU A 79 -17.65 13.53 -24.80
CA GLU A 79 -16.69 14.61 -24.58
C GLU A 79 -16.51 14.87 -23.09
N GLY A 80 -17.60 15.01 -22.33
CA GLY A 80 -17.53 15.17 -20.88
C GLY A 80 -16.81 13.99 -20.19
N MET A 81 -17.06 12.75 -20.60
CA MET A 81 -16.34 11.58 -20.09
C MET A 81 -14.84 11.61 -20.43
N LYS A 82 -14.48 12.07 -21.62
CA LYS A 82 -13.08 12.21 -22.04
C LYS A 82 -12.35 13.21 -21.14
N ASP A 83 -12.95 14.38 -20.90
CA ASP A 83 -12.36 15.43 -20.05
C ASP A 83 -12.13 14.92 -18.62
N VAL A 84 -13.10 14.18 -18.06
CA VAL A 84 -12.95 13.53 -16.74
C VAL A 84 -11.75 12.58 -16.71
N ILE A 85 -11.62 11.72 -17.73
CA ILE A 85 -10.56 10.72 -17.79
C ILE A 85 -9.19 11.38 -17.93
N GLU A 86 -9.06 12.40 -18.79
CA GLU A 86 -7.82 13.14 -18.97
C GLU A 86 -7.41 13.87 -17.69
N GLN A 87 -8.36 14.51 -17.01
CA GLN A 87 -8.11 15.18 -15.74
C GLN A 87 -7.59 14.20 -14.68
N VAL A 88 -8.23 13.04 -14.56
CA VAL A 88 -7.84 12.04 -13.57
C VAL A 88 -6.49 11.41 -13.91
N ASN A 89 -6.24 11.09 -15.19
CA ASN A 89 -4.96 10.59 -15.66
C ASN A 89 -3.83 11.59 -15.36
N ARG A 90 -4.09 12.89 -15.54
CA ARG A 90 -3.14 13.95 -15.18
C ARG A 90 -2.83 13.99 -13.68
N GLN A 91 -3.85 13.87 -12.83
CA GLN A 91 -3.64 13.88 -11.37
C GLN A 91 -2.91 12.64 -10.86
N PHE A 92 -3.14 11.45 -11.44
CA PHE A 92 -2.41 10.24 -11.08
C PHE A 92 -0.90 10.32 -11.37
N LYS A 93 -0.54 11.09 -12.41
CA LYS A 93 0.84 11.28 -12.85
C LYS A 93 1.55 12.45 -12.16
N ASP A 94 0.83 13.22 -11.36
CA ASP A 94 1.38 14.34 -10.62
C ASP A 94 1.94 13.86 -9.28
N PRO A 95 3.27 13.84 -9.08
CA PRO A 95 3.90 13.31 -7.86
C PRO A 95 3.59 14.16 -6.61
N ASP A 96 3.19 15.44 -6.78
CA ASP A 96 2.80 16.30 -5.66
C ASP A 96 1.35 16.03 -5.21
N MET A 97 0.56 15.34 -6.03
CA MET A 97 -0.86 15.07 -5.78
C MET A 97 -1.12 13.59 -5.46
N THR A 98 -0.41 12.68 -6.11
CA THR A 98 -0.62 11.23 -5.99
C THR A 98 0.69 10.51 -5.75
N THR A 99 0.71 9.64 -4.74
CA THR A 99 1.80 8.69 -4.47
C THR A 99 1.24 7.32 -4.19
N PHE A 100 1.97 6.28 -4.62
CA PHE A 100 1.67 4.89 -4.36
C PHE A 100 2.60 4.35 -3.27
N VAL A 101 2.03 3.79 -2.20
CA VAL A 101 2.82 3.19 -1.11
C VAL A 101 2.79 1.67 -1.26
N CYS A 102 3.95 1.06 -1.57
CA CYS A 102 4.05 -0.39 -1.70
C CYS A 102 4.20 -1.04 -0.32
N VAL A 103 3.37 -2.06 -0.02
CA VAL A 103 3.48 -2.84 1.22
C VAL A 103 3.93 -4.27 0.89
N CYS A 104 4.97 -4.75 1.55
CA CYS A 104 5.56 -6.06 1.31
C CYS A 104 6.00 -6.73 2.62
N ILE A 105 6.43 -7.98 2.53
CA ILE A 105 7.10 -8.71 3.61
C ILE A 105 8.53 -9.08 3.17
N PRO A 106 9.48 -9.28 4.10
CA PRO A 106 10.89 -9.56 3.77
C PRO A 106 11.11 -11.01 3.33
N GLU A 107 10.50 -11.39 2.21
CA GLU A 107 10.60 -12.70 1.57
C GLU A 107 10.83 -12.56 0.07
N PHE A 108 11.47 -13.56 -0.55
CA PHE A 108 11.85 -13.53 -1.97
C PHE A 108 10.68 -13.23 -2.91
N LEU A 109 9.56 -13.94 -2.76
CA LEU A 109 8.42 -13.78 -3.66
C LEU A 109 7.78 -12.39 -3.51
N SER A 110 7.73 -11.87 -2.29
CA SER A 110 7.20 -10.53 -2.02
C SER A 110 8.10 -9.43 -2.57
N LEU A 111 9.44 -9.59 -2.50
CA LEU A 111 10.40 -8.70 -3.13
C LEU A 111 10.20 -8.65 -4.65
N TYR A 112 10.11 -9.83 -5.29
CA TYR A 112 9.92 -9.93 -6.74
C TYR A 112 8.59 -9.30 -7.21
N GLU A 113 7.49 -9.56 -6.50
CA GLU A 113 6.19 -8.93 -6.82
C GLU A 113 6.22 -7.41 -6.61
N THR A 114 6.93 -6.92 -5.60
CA THR A 114 7.10 -5.49 -5.35
C THR A 114 7.91 -4.83 -6.46
N GLU A 115 9.02 -5.45 -6.89
CA GLU A 115 9.82 -4.96 -8.00
C GLU A 115 9.01 -4.87 -9.29
N ARG A 116 8.26 -5.93 -9.61
CA ARG A 116 7.37 -5.92 -10.76
C ARG A 116 6.32 -4.82 -10.65
N LEU A 117 5.74 -4.59 -9.47
CA LEU A 117 4.78 -3.51 -9.25
C LEU A 117 5.41 -2.13 -9.47
N VAL A 118 6.58 -1.87 -8.88
CA VAL A 118 7.30 -0.59 -9.01
C VAL A 118 7.64 -0.31 -10.48
N GLN A 119 8.14 -1.31 -11.22
CA GLN A 119 8.42 -1.15 -12.65
C GLN A 119 7.17 -0.82 -13.47
N GLU A 120 6.03 -1.42 -13.15
CA GLU A 120 4.78 -1.11 -13.84
C GLU A 120 4.24 0.28 -13.46
N LEU A 121 4.32 0.68 -12.18
CA LEU A 121 3.96 2.04 -11.74
C LEU A 121 4.81 3.11 -12.44
N ALA A 122 6.12 2.88 -12.55
CA ALA A 122 7.03 3.75 -13.29
C ALA A 122 6.64 3.89 -14.77
N ARG A 123 6.18 2.80 -15.42
CA ARG A 123 5.65 2.87 -16.80
C ARG A 123 4.36 3.69 -16.92
N PHE A 124 3.56 3.76 -15.86
CA PHE A 124 2.38 4.61 -15.80
C PHE A 124 2.69 6.04 -15.35
N GLU A 125 3.96 6.35 -15.06
CA GLU A 125 4.40 7.65 -14.54
C GLU A 125 3.72 7.99 -13.20
N ILE A 126 3.44 6.96 -12.38
CA ILE A 126 2.87 7.11 -11.04
C ILE A 126 4.02 7.07 -10.02
N ASP A 127 4.06 8.05 -9.13
CA ASP A 127 5.01 8.12 -8.03
C ASP A 127 4.88 6.92 -7.08
N SER A 128 5.99 6.28 -6.71
CA SER A 128 5.97 5.12 -5.81
C SER A 128 7.16 5.05 -4.84
N HIS A 129 7.72 6.19 -4.43
CA HIS A 129 8.98 6.25 -3.66
C HIS A 129 8.88 5.76 -2.20
N ASN A 130 7.74 5.20 -1.78
CA ASN A 130 7.52 4.77 -0.41
C ASN A 130 7.26 3.26 -0.35
N ILE A 131 8.09 2.53 0.39
CA ILE A 131 7.94 1.08 0.61
C ILE A 131 7.83 0.79 2.11
N ILE A 132 6.82 0.01 2.48
CA ILE A 132 6.63 -0.52 3.84
C ILE A 132 6.94 -2.00 3.83
N ILE A 133 7.96 -2.40 4.61
CA ILE A 133 8.28 -3.80 4.89
C ILE A 133 7.62 -4.18 6.21
N ASN A 134 6.52 -4.92 6.15
CA ASN A 134 5.76 -5.39 7.31
C ASN A 134 6.25 -6.76 7.79
N GLN A 135 5.82 -7.17 8.99
CA GLN A 135 6.12 -8.47 9.59
C GLN A 135 7.63 -8.74 9.74
N VAL A 136 8.40 -7.67 10.02
CA VAL A 136 9.82 -7.79 10.29
C VAL A 136 10.00 -8.38 11.69
N LEU A 137 10.74 -9.48 11.78
CA LEU A 137 11.13 -10.09 13.03
C LEU A 137 12.36 -9.36 13.58
N PHE A 138 12.27 -8.94 14.83
CA PHE A 138 13.37 -8.34 15.58
C PHE A 138 13.84 -9.31 16.68
N ASP A 139 15.13 -9.26 17.04
CA ASP A 139 15.69 -10.07 18.12
C ASP A 139 15.35 -9.47 19.49
N ASP A 140 14.06 -9.48 19.85
CA ASP A 140 13.54 -8.96 21.11
C ASP A 140 13.51 -10.01 22.24
N GLU A 141 13.83 -11.27 21.94
CA GLU A 141 13.77 -12.34 22.94
C GLU A 141 15.09 -12.52 23.69
N ALA A 142 14.98 -12.61 25.02
CA ALA A 142 16.13 -12.94 25.87
C ALA A 142 16.59 -14.40 25.68
N VAL A 143 15.68 -15.27 25.24
CA VAL A 143 15.89 -16.71 25.07
C VAL A 143 16.28 -17.03 23.63
N GLU A 144 17.31 -17.86 23.45
CA GLU A 144 17.80 -18.19 22.11
C GLU A 144 16.96 -19.25 21.39
N SER A 145 16.09 -18.82 20.47
CA SER A 145 15.43 -19.72 19.52
C SER A 145 16.23 -19.87 18.22
N LYS A 146 16.66 -21.09 17.89
CA LYS A 146 17.37 -21.39 16.63
C LYS A 146 16.53 -21.07 15.39
N LEU A 147 15.23 -21.37 15.43
CA LEU A 147 14.31 -21.11 14.32
C LEU A 147 14.07 -19.61 14.13
N LEU A 148 13.89 -18.87 15.22
CA LEU A 148 13.72 -17.41 15.17
C LEU A 148 14.96 -16.74 14.57
N LYS A 149 16.15 -17.07 15.08
CA LYS A 149 17.42 -16.56 14.54
C LYS A 149 17.61 -16.87 13.06
N ALA A 150 17.25 -18.10 12.64
CA ALA A 150 17.32 -18.48 11.23
C ALA A 150 16.35 -17.64 10.38
N ARG A 151 15.11 -17.43 10.84
CA ARG A 151 14.11 -16.59 10.17
C ARG A 151 14.55 -15.12 10.09
N ILE A 152 15.04 -14.53 11.18
CA ILE A 152 15.58 -13.16 11.19
C ILE A 152 16.72 -13.04 10.17
N LYS A 153 17.67 -13.99 10.17
CA LYS A 153 18.77 -13.98 9.19
C LYS A 153 18.28 -14.08 7.75
N MET A 154 17.25 -14.88 7.49
CA MET A 154 16.63 -14.96 6.17
C MET A 154 15.96 -13.64 5.77
N GLN A 155 15.20 -13.00 6.67
CA GLN A 155 14.58 -11.71 6.42
C GLN A 155 15.61 -10.61 6.18
N GLN A 156 16.67 -10.57 7.00
CA GLN A 156 17.74 -9.58 6.87
C GLN A 156 18.39 -9.60 5.48
N LYS A 157 18.65 -10.79 4.92
CA LYS A 157 19.14 -10.93 3.54
C LYS A 157 18.26 -10.19 2.53
N TYR A 158 16.94 -10.28 2.65
CA TYR A 158 16.02 -9.62 1.71
C TYR A 158 15.83 -8.14 2.02
N ILE A 159 15.87 -7.75 3.30
CA ILE A 159 15.87 -6.34 3.71
C ILE A 159 17.10 -5.62 3.14
N ASP A 160 18.28 -6.23 3.22
CA ASP A 160 19.51 -5.69 2.62
C ASP A 160 19.35 -5.55 1.11
N GLN A 161 18.70 -6.51 0.43
CA GLN A 161 18.39 -6.41 -1.00
C GLN A 161 17.44 -5.26 -1.32
N PHE A 162 16.40 -5.01 -0.51
CA PHE A 162 15.54 -3.84 -0.68
C PHE A 162 16.34 -2.55 -0.61
N TYR A 163 17.22 -2.40 0.38
CA TYR A 163 18.06 -1.18 0.52
C TYR A 163 19.10 -1.04 -0.61
N MET A 164 19.57 -2.14 -1.20
CA MET A 164 20.47 -2.08 -2.37
C MET A 164 19.74 -1.72 -3.67
N LEU A 165 18.48 -2.14 -3.82
CA LEU A 165 17.69 -1.91 -5.03
C LEU A 165 16.96 -0.57 -5.04
N TYR A 166 16.63 -0.04 -3.87
CA TYR A 166 15.80 1.15 -3.68
C TYR A 166 16.45 2.11 -2.68
N ASP A 167 17.69 2.51 -2.96
CA ASP A 167 18.46 3.43 -2.11
C ASP A 167 17.90 4.85 -2.10
N ASP A 168 17.14 5.22 -3.13
CA ASP A 168 16.41 6.46 -3.31
C ASP A 168 14.96 6.41 -2.78
N PHE A 169 14.52 5.30 -2.20
CA PHE A 169 13.17 5.14 -1.66
C PHE A 169 13.13 5.31 -0.14
N ASN A 170 11.98 5.76 0.35
CA ASN A 170 11.66 5.78 1.77
C ASN A 170 11.19 4.38 2.21
N ILE A 171 12.13 3.60 2.76
CA ILE A 171 11.83 2.26 3.29
C ILE A 171 11.48 2.34 4.78
N THR A 172 10.23 2.00 5.12
CA THR A 172 9.74 1.90 6.49
C THR A 172 9.62 0.44 6.92
N LYS A 173 10.27 0.06 8.03
CA LYS A 173 10.21 -1.30 8.58
C LYS A 173 9.22 -1.36 9.75
N LEU A 174 8.26 -2.26 9.68
CA LEU A 174 7.27 -2.49 10.74
C LEU A 174 7.46 -3.88 11.36
N PRO A 175 7.44 -3.98 12.70
CA PRO A 175 7.62 -5.24 13.40
C PRO A 175 6.43 -6.18 13.19
N LEU A 176 6.70 -7.48 13.23
CA LEU A 176 5.65 -8.47 13.45
C LEU A 176 5.14 -8.32 14.89
N LEU A 177 3.84 -8.07 15.04
CA LEU A 177 3.17 -8.05 16.35
C LEU A 177 2.69 -9.45 16.73
N GLN A 178 2.64 -9.73 18.04
CA GLN A 178 2.23 -11.04 18.58
C GLN A 178 0.73 -11.30 18.42
N GLU A 179 -0.07 -10.24 18.37
CA GLU A 179 -1.52 -10.28 18.25
C GLU A 179 -1.97 -9.54 16.99
N GLU A 180 -3.15 -9.90 16.49
CA GLU A 180 -3.78 -9.19 15.40
C GLU A 180 -4.11 -7.74 15.80
N VAL A 181 -3.86 -6.81 14.89
CA VAL A 181 -4.15 -5.38 15.10
C VAL A 181 -5.63 -5.13 14.85
N CYS A 182 -6.44 -5.36 15.88
CA CYS A 182 -7.89 -5.24 15.81
C CYS A 182 -8.42 -4.11 16.68
N GLY A 183 -9.32 -3.29 16.12
CA GLY A 183 -9.94 -2.16 16.81
C GLY A 183 -9.13 -0.86 16.74
N VAL A 184 -9.82 0.25 17.01
CA VAL A 184 -9.28 1.61 16.81
C VAL A 184 -8.07 1.89 17.69
N GLU A 185 -8.05 1.40 18.92
CA GLU A 185 -6.92 1.61 19.83
C GLU A 185 -5.67 0.87 19.39
N ALA A 186 -5.80 -0.39 18.96
CA ALA A 186 -4.68 -1.18 18.44
C ALA A 186 -4.13 -0.54 17.16
N LEU A 187 -5.00 -0.11 16.25
CA LEU A 187 -4.61 0.61 15.03
C LEU A 187 -3.87 1.92 15.34
N ARG A 188 -4.32 2.69 16.35
CA ARG A 188 -3.65 3.93 16.77
C ARG A 188 -2.28 3.67 17.41
N LYS A 189 -2.14 2.58 18.17
CA LYS A 189 -0.84 2.15 18.70
C LYS A 189 0.09 1.73 17.56
N PHE A 190 -0.41 0.92 16.61
CA PHE A 190 0.35 0.48 15.45
C PHE A 190 0.76 1.64 14.53
N SER A 191 -0.11 2.62 14.31
CA SER A 191 0.20 3.77 13.44
C SER A 191 1.36 4.62 13.95
N SER A 192 1.61 4.64 15.26
CA SER A 192 2.78 5.35 15.84
C SER A 192 4.12 4.80 15.33
N LEU A 193 4.17 3.53 14.92
CA LEU A 193 5.37 2.86 14.39
C LEU A 193 5.77 3.37 12.99
N PHE A 194 4.86 4.05 12.29
CA PHE A 194 5.17 4.70 11.01
C PHE A 194 5.93 6.02 11.21
N LEU A 195 5.71 6.70 12.33
CA LEU A 195 6.33 7.99 12.65
C LEU A 195 7.68 7.82 13.34
N THR A 196 7.77 6.82 14.22
CA THR A 196 8.99 6.53 14.99
C THR A 196 9.45 5.11 14.66
N PRO A 197 10.66 4.94 14.11
CA PRO A 197 11.19 3.62 13.80
C PRO A 197 11.16 2.70 15.03
N TYR A 198 10.64 1.48 14.86
CA TYR A 198 10.62 0.50 15.92
C TYR A 198 12.05 0.23 16.41
N LYS A 199 12.23 0.34 17.72
CA LYS A 199 13.50 0.01 18.38
C LYS A 199 13.33 -1.31 19.13
N PRO A 200 14.08 -2.36 18.77
CA PRO A 200 14.07 -3.57 19.54
C PRO A 200 14.53 -3.30 20.97
N SER A 201 13.83 -3.91 21.91
CA SER A 201 14.09 -3.92 23.34
C SER A 201 15.46 -4.50 23.70
N LEU A 202 16.01 -5.36 22.82
CA LEU A 202 17.29 -6.01 22.99
C LEU A 202 18.22 -5.65 21.82
N THR A 203 18.94 -4.55 21.94
CA THR A 203 20.05 -4.21 21.04
C THR A 203 21.31 -4.96 21.50
N ARG A 204 21.85 -5.83 20.65
CA ARG A 204 23.15 -6.49 20.89
C ARG A 204 24.21 -5.77 20.05
N GLY A 205 24.75 -4.65 20.54
CA GLY A 205 25.69 -3.85 19.75
C GLY A 205 26.84 -3.23 20.54
N THR A 206 26.61 -2.82 21.79
CA THR A 206 27.63 -2.14 22.61
C THR A 206 27.65 -2.61 24.07
N VAL A 207 28.73 -2.29 24.80
CA VAL A 207 28.86 -2.59 26.24
C VAL A 207 27.75 -1.92 27.04
N GLU A 208 27.42 -0.66 26.72
CA GLU A 208 26.36 0.12 27.38
C GLU A 208 24.97 -0.50 27.16
N GLU A 209 24.68 -0.99 25.95
CA GLU A 209 23.44 -1.70 25.65
C GLU A 209 23.36 -3.04 26.40
N LEU A 210 24.49 -3.74 26.52
CA LEU A 210 24.57 -4.99 27.28
C LEU A 210 24.36 -4.75 28.79
N GLU A 211 24.93 -3.68 29.33
CA GLU A 211 24.73 -3.26 30.72
C GLU A 211 23.27 -2.89 31.01
N GLN A 212 22.62 -2.14 30.11
CA GLN A 212 21.19 -1.85 30.21
C GLN A 212 20.35 -3.13 30.19
N ARG A 213 20.67 -4.08 29.30
CA ARG A 213 20.01 -5.38 29.22
C ARG A 213 20.19 -6.20 30.50
N VAL A 214 21.39 -6.24 31.07
CA VAL A 214 21.66 -6.90 32.35
C VAL A 214 20.81 -6.28 33.45
N SER A 215 20.77 -4.95 33.54
CA SER A 215 19.96 -4.25 34.54
C SER A 215 18.47 -4.58 34.43
N LEU A 216 17.94 -4.62 33.20
CA LEU A 216 16.51 -4.89 32.96
C LEU A 216 16.14 -6.35 33.29
N LEU A 217 16.98 -7.31 32.89
CA LEU A 217 16.78 -8.72 33.19
C LEU A 217 16.93 -9.01 34.70
N SER A 218 17.85 -8.34 35.40
CA SER A 218 17.97 -8.45 36.85
C SER A 218 16.71 -7.96 37.59
N ALA A 219 16.08 -6.89 37.10
CA ALA A 219 14.81 -6.41 37.66
C ALA A 219 13.67 -7.41 37.43
N GLN A 220 13.54 -7.95 36.21
CA GLN A 220 12.54 -8.98 35.90
C GLN A 220 12.74 -10.26 36.72
N LEU A 221 13.99 -10.68 36.92
CA LEU A 221 14.32 -11.84 37.76
C LEU A 221 13.89 -11.62 39.21
N GLN A 222 14.19 -10.44 39.78
CA GLN A 222 13.77 -10.12 41.14
C GLN A 222 12.25 -10.15 41.31
N ASP A 223 11.50 -9.64 40.35
CA ASP A 223 10.04 -9.64 40.43
C ASP A 223 9.46 -11.05 40.28
N ALA A 224 10.01 -11.86 39.37
CA ALA A 224 9.64 -13.27 39.25
C ALA A 224 9.99 -14.08 40.52
N GLU A 225 11.12 -13.80 41.16
CA GLU A 225 11.52 -14.42 42.43
C GLU A 225 10.57 -14.04 43.57
N LYS A 226 10.15 -12.77 43.64
CA LYS A 226 9.14 -12.32 44.62
C LYS A 226 7.80 -13.03 44.39
N GLU A 227 7.38 -13.17 43.14
CA GLU A 227 6.15 -13.87 42.79
C GLU A 227 6.23 -15.36 43.15
N LEU A 228 7.35 -16.01 42.84
CA LEU A 228 7.63 -17.40 43.23
C LEU A 228 7.60 -17.58 44.76
N GLN A 229 8.18 -16.64 45.52
CA GLN A 229 8.13 -16.68 46.99
C GLN A 229 6.71 -16.52 47.52
N LYS A 230 5.89 -15.63 46.93
CA LYS A 230 4.47 -15.48 47.32
C LYS A 230 3.71 -16.78 47.09
N LEU A 231 3.90 -17.42 45.94
CA LEU A 231 3.24 -18.69 45.60
C LEU A 231 3.70 -19.85 46.49
N LYS A 232 4.99 -19.91 46.85
CA LYS A 232 5.51 -20.91 47.81
C LYS A 232 4.90 -20.72 49.20
N LYS A 233 4.86 -19.49 49.73
CA LYS A 233 4.25 -19.18 51.03
C LYS A 233 2.74 -19.46 51.05
N GLY A 234 2.04 -19.24 49.94
CA GLY A 234 0.61 -19.56 49.82
C GLY A 234 0.32 -21.06 49.82
N LYS A 235 1.26 -21.92 49.37
CA LYS A 235 1.13 -23.38 49.41
C LYS A 235 1.48 -24.01 50.76
N GLU A 236 2.26 -23.32 51.60
CA GLU A 236 2.60 -23.80 52.96
C GLU A 236 1.53 -23.42 54.00
N ALA A 237 0.61 -22.51 53.66
CA ALA A 237 -0.48 -22.04 54.54
C ALA A 237 -1.85 -22.68 54.26
N ALA A 238 -1.93 -23.64 53.31
CA ALA A 238 -3.11 -24.42 52.96
C ALA A 238 -2.88 -25.90 53.28
#